data_AF-A0A091B3W5-F1
#
_entry.id   AF-A0A091B3W5-F1
#
_cell.length_a   1.000
_cell.length_b   1.000
_cell.length_c   1.000
_cell.angle_alpha   90.00
_cell.angle_beta   90.00
_cell.angle_gamma   90.00
#
_symmetry.space_group_name_H-M   'P 1'
#
loop_
_entity.id
_entity.type
_entity.pdbx_description
1 polymer ?
#
loop_
_entity_poly.entity_id
_entity_poly.type
_entity_poly.pdbx_seq_one_letter_code
_entity_poly.pdbx_strand_id
1 'polypeptide(L)'
;MPRFALLLLLVSMLAPAAPASAQAVHRCVDAQGRSVFSDQPCASQQARPREAPKPPAATAQGFASGTGTTAPGCARTPEALLDGVRGALEARDVNRLATHYHWAGTGARAGRYLMDELEAIAARPLASAELVWETPPAEAPGGAPPAPPSRLRIEQSGASGAAGALRTEFLLRRNAGCWWIEL
;
A
#
# COMPACT_ATOMS: atom_id res chain seq x y z
N MET A 1 -15.08 -25.64 -50.34
CA MET A 1 -15.76 -24.87 -49.28
C MET A 1 -15.02 -24.81 -47.93
N PRO A 2 -14.18 -25.77 -47.46
CA PRO A 2 -13.54 -25.66 -46.13
C PRO A 2 -12.36 -24.67 -46.07
N ARG A 3 -11.74 -24.35 -47.22
CA ARG A 3 -10.60 -23.41 -47.33
C ARG A 3 -10.99 -21.95 -47.06
N PHE A 4 -12.23 -21.57 -47.38
CA PHE A 4 -12.73 -20.21 -47.14
C PHE A 4 -13.05 -19.98 -45.66
N ALA A 5 -13.59 -21.00 -44.97
CA ALA A 5 -13.81 -20.96 -43.53
C ALA A 5 -12.49 -20.89 -42.74
N LEU A 6 -11.46 -21.62 -43.19
CA LEU A 6 -10.12 -21.58 -42.59
C LEU A 6 -9.47 -20.20 -42.76
N LEU A 7 -9.62 -19.56 -43.92
CA LEU A 7 -9.09 -18.22 -44.17
C LEU A 7 -9.77 -17.15 -43.30
N LEU A 8 -11.09 -17.22 -43.11
CA LEU A 8 -11.82 -16.31 -42.22
C LEU A 8 -11.40 -16.45 -40.75
N LEU A 9 -11.11 -17.68 -40.31
CA LEU A 9 -10.61 -17.95 -38.95
C LEU A 9 -9.19 -17.41 -38.73
N LEU A 10 -8.31 -17.54 -39.72
CA LEU A 10 -6.94 -16.99 -39.67
C LEU A 10 -6.92 -15.45 -39.70
N VAL A 11 -7.83 -14.81 -40.47
CA VAL A 11 -7.93 -13.34 -40.51
C VAL A 11 -8.45 -12.76 -39.18
N SER A 12 -9.35 -13.45 -38.49
CA SER A 12 -9.85 -12.99 -37.18
C SER A 12 -8.80 -13.04 -36.06
N MET A 13 -7.74 -13.85 -36.18
CA MET A 13 -6.63 -13.87 -35.22
C MET A 13 -5.59 -12.79 -35.45
N LEU A 14 -5.64 -12.07 -36.57
CA LEU A 14 -4.74 -10.95 -36.88
C LEU A 14 -5.30 -9.59 -36.47
N ALA A 15 -6.38 -9.56 -35.69
CA ALA A 15 -6.88 -8.31 -35.13
C ALA A 15 -5.84 -7.74 -34.15
N PRO A 16 -5.33 -6.51 -34.37
CA PRO A 16 -4.43 -5.88 -33.42
C PRO A 16 -5.16 -5.71 -32.08
N ALA A 17 -4.55 -6.20 -31.00
CA ALA A 17 -5.05 -5.93 -29.66
C ALA A 17 -5.10 -4.41 -29.46
N ALA A 18 -6.30 -3.84 -29.37
CA ALA A 18 -6.45 -2.44 -29.03
C ALA A 18 -5.74 -2.20 -27.70
N PRO A 19 -4.91 -1.13 -27.57
CA PRO A 19 -4.31 -0.81 -26.29
C PRO A 19 -5.44 -0.64 -25.29
N ALA A 20 -5.40 -1.40 -24.19
CA ALA A 20 -6.27 -1.16 -23.06
C ALA A 20 -5.95 0.25 -22.55
N SER A 21 -6.74 1.24 -22.95
CA SER A 21 -6.59 2.60 -22.45
C SER A 21 -6.75 2.52 -20.94
N ALA A 22 -5.71 2.89 -20.20
CA ALA A 22 -5.83 3.13 -18.78
C ALA A 22 -7.04 4.06 -18.58
N GLN A 23 -8.04 3.60 -17.81
CA GLN A 23 -9.22 4.42 -17.54
C GLN A 23 -8.74 5.70 -16.88
N ALA A 24 -9.00 6.84 -17.53
CA ALA A 24 -8.57 8.13 -17.02
C ALA A 24 -9.35 8.43 -15.73
N VAL A 25 -8.65 8.49 -14.61
CA VAL A 25 -9.26 8.86 -13.33
C VAL A 25 -9.51 10.37 -13.32
N HIS A 26 -10.78 10.76 -13.40
CA HIS A 26 -11.24 12.12 -13.22
C HIS A 26 -11.21 12.50 -11.74
N ARG A 27 -10.48 13.57 -11.42
CA ARG A 27 -10.41 14.16 -10.08
C ARG A 27 -11.41 15.31 -10.03
N CYS A 28 -12.49 15.14 -9.29
CA CYS A 28 -13.62 16.07 -9.28
C CYS A 28 -13.82 16.65 -7.87
N VAL A 29 -14.56 17.77 -7.81
CA VAL A 29 -15.13 18.30 -6.58
C VAL A 29 -16.63 18.44 -6.74
N ASP A 30 -17.38 17.91 -5.77
CA ASP A 30 -18.84 18.00 -5.74
C ASP A 30 -19.34 19.38 -5.26
N ALA A 31 -20.66 19.55 -5.21
CA ALA A 31 -21.29 20.79 -4.76
C ALA A 31 -21.01 21.11 -3.28
N GLN A 32 -20.68 20.11 -2.47
CA GLN A 32 -20.31 20.27 -1.06
C GLN A 32 -18.81 20.53 -0.87
N GLY A 33 -18.03 20.58 -1.97
CA GLY A 33 -16.59 20.79 -1.95
C GLY A 33 -15.77 19.54 -1.60
N ARG A 34 -16.37 18.34 -1.57
CA ARG A 34 -15.68 17.08 -1.29
C ARG A 34 -14.99 16.58 -2.55
N SER A 35 -13.83 15.93 -2.39
CA SER A 35 -13.11 15.31 -3.50
C SER A 35 -13.76 13.99 -3.91
N VAL A 36 -14.03 13.84 -5.20
CA VAL A 36 -14.55 12.61 -5.81
C VAL A 36 -13.60 12.16 -6.91
N PHE A 37 -13.26 10.87 -6.94
CA PHE A 37 -12.42 10.26 -7.97
C PHE A 37 -13.25 9.24 -8.73
N SER A 38 -13.28 9.33 -10.06
CA SER A 38 -14.17 8.51 -10.87
C SER A 38 -13.58 8.26 -12.26
N ASP A 39 -13.99 7.16 -12.88
CA ASP A 39 -13.71 6.84 -14.28
C ASP A 39 -14.68 7.53 -15.25
N GLN A 40 -15.73 8.19 -14.74
CA GLN A 40 -16.65 9.01 -15.52
C GLN A 40 -16.26 10.50 -15.49
N PRO A 41 -16.53 11.26 -16.57
CA PRO A 41 -16.29 12.70 -16.59
C PRO A 41 -16.99 13.43 -15.45
N CYS A 42 -16.34 14.41 -14.81
CA CYS A 42 -16.93 15.13 -13.67
C CYS A 42 -18.33 15.70 -13.96
N ALA A 43 -18.56 16.18 -15.19
CA ALA A 43 -19.84 16.73 -15.62
C ALA A 43 -21.00 15.73 -15.55
N SER A 44 -20.77 14.42 -15.75
CA SER A 44 -21.83 13.40 -15.64
C SER A 44 -22.24 13.13 -14.20
N GLN A 45 -21.43 13.57 -13.23
CA GLN A 45 -21.65 13.39 -11.79
C GLN A 45 -22.03 14.70 -11.09
N GLN A 46 -22.46 15.71 -11.86
CA GLN A 46 -22.76 17.05 -11.33
C GLN A 46 -21.60 17.66 -10.53
N ALA A 47 -20.38 17.24 -10.86
CA ALA A 47 -19.15 17.69 -10.24
C ALA A 47 -18.34 18.50 -11.26
N ARG A 48 -17.37 19.26 -10.76
CA ARG A 48 -16.42 20.00 -11.62
C ARG A 48 -15.02 19.41 -11.48
N PRO A 49 -14.18 19.48 -12.52
CA PRO A 49 -12.77 19.10 -12.39
C PRO A 49 -12.14 19.82 -11.20
N ARG A 50 -11.43 19.08 -10.37
CA ARG A 50 -10.63 19.66 -9.30
C ARG A 50 -9.48 20.39 -9.96
N GLU A 51 -9.43 21.71 -9.77
CA GLU A 51 -8.28 22.49 -10.16
C GLU A 51 -7.06 21.99 -9.39
N ALA A 52 -5.97 21.74 -10.10
CA ALA A 52 -4.73 21.34 -9.45
C ALA A 52 -4.35 22.44 -8.44
N PRO A 53 -4.04 22.11 -7.18
CA PRO A 53 -3.54 23.12 -6.26
C PRO A 53 -2.39 23.85 -6.93
N LYS A 54 -2.45 25.18 -6.97
CA LYS A 54 -1.28 25.99 -7.33
C LYS A 54 -0.14 25.50 -6.43
N PRO A 55 1.01 25.08 -6.98
CA PRO A 55 2.12 24.65 -6.15
C PRO A 55 2.36 25.76 -5.12
N PRO A 56 2.40 25.43 -3.82
CA PRO A 56 2.57 26.46 -2.81
C PRO A 56 3.83 27.24 -3.16
N ALA A 57 3.72 28.56 -3.21
CA ALA A 57 4.92 29.38 -2.98
C ALA A 57 5.49 28.87 -1.66
N ALA A 58 6.77 28.52 -1.62
CA ALA A 58 7.39 27.83 -0.49
C ALA A 58 7.22 28.63 0.82
N THR A 59 6.09 28.46 1.49
CA THR A 59 5.83 28.87 2.86
C THR A 59 5.68 27.58 3.63
N ALA A 60 6.77 27.26 4.34
CA ALA A 60 6.91 26.11 5.19
C ALA A 60 5.97 26.19 6.40
N GLN A 61 4.67 26.01 6.18
CA GLN A 61 3.69 25.70 7.23
C GLN A 61 2.52 24.99 6.56
N GLY A 62 2.58 23.66 6.46
CA GLY A 62 1.49 22.96 5.79
C GLY A 62 1.61 21.46 5.59
N PHE A 63 2.58 20.79 6.20
CA PHE A 63 2.51 19.39 6.62
C PHE A 63 3.48 19.35 7.80
N ALA A 64 3.12 18.71 8.91
CA ALA A 64 4.13 18.36 9.90
C ALA A 64 5.06 17.35 9.22
N SER A 65 6.08 17.88 8.56
CA SER A 65 7.27 17.15 8.19
C SER A 65 7.84 16.62 9.49
N GLY A 66 7.57 15.35 9.76
CA GLY A 66 8.52 14.55 10.53
C GLY A 66 9.89 14.81 9.92
N THR A 67 10.86 15.16 10.76
CA THR A 67 12.25 15.39 10.38
C THR A 67 12.81 14.13 9.72
N GLY A 68 12.71 14.06 8.40
CA GLY A 68 13.14 12.94 7.60
C GLY A 68 12.49 12.99 6.22
N THR A 69 13.22 13.48 5.22
CA THR A 69 12.85 13.45 3.80
C THR A 69 12.90 12.03 3.23
N THR A 70 12.17 11.12 3.86
CA THR A 70 11.89 9.79 3.31
C THR A 70 10.66 9.96 2.44
N ALA A 71 10.77 9.67 1.14
CA ALA A 71 9.60 9.61 0.28
C ALA A 71 8.54 8.73 0.99
N PRO A 72 7.28 9.20 1.14
CA PRO A 72 6.25 8.42 1.80
C PRO A 72 6.16 7.07 1.07
N GLY A 73 6.59 5.99 1.75
CA GLY A 73 6.67 4.64 1.17
C GLY A 73 7.98 3.90 1.35
N CYS A 74 9.15 4.56 1.32
CA CYS A 74 10.43 3.83 1.32
C CYS A 74 11.12 3.82 2.69
N ALA A 75 10.86 2.82 3.54
CA ALA A 75 11.62 2.68 4.79
C ALA A 75 13.06 2.20 4.50
N ARG A 76 14.08 3.05 4.76
CA ARG A 76 15.48 2.69 4.49
C ARG A 76 16.11 1.79 5.55
N THR A 77 15.54 1.75 6.74
CA THR A 77 15.96 0.87 7.84
C THR A 77 14.77 0.09 8.39
N PRO A 78 14.99 -1.07 9.04
CA PRO A 78 13.90 -1.82 9.69
C PRO A 78 13.18 -1.01 10.78
N GLU A 79 13.90 -0.15 11.49
CA GLU A 79 13.35 0.70 12.55
C GLU A 79 12.42 1.76 11.96
N ALA A 80 12.81 2.39 10.85
CA ALA A 80 11.94 3.31 10.13
C ALA A 80 10.67 2.62 9.58
N LEU A 81 10.77 1.34 9.18
CA LEU A 81 9.60 0.54 8.80
C LEU A 81 8.71 0.27 10.02
N LEU A 82 9.30 -0.17 11.14
CA LEU A 82 8.60 -0.42 12.39
C LEU A 82 7.81 0.81 12.85
N ASP A 83 8.46 1.97 12.89
CA ASP A 83 7.83 3.22 13.33
C ASP A 83 6.71 3.65 12.37
N GLY A 84 6.90 3.47 11.06
CA GLY A 84 5.87 3.73 10.06
C GLY A 84 4.64 2.85 10.22
N VAL A 85 4.86 1.53 10.37
CA VAL A 85 3.79 0.54 10.58
C VAL A 85 3.07 0.78 11.90
N ARG A 86 3.80 0.99 13.00
CA ARG A 86 3.22 1.31 14.32
C ARG A 86 2.34 2.55 14.24
N GLY A 87 2.86 3.63 13.65
CA GLY A 87 2.11 4.88 13.50
C GLY A 87 0.88 4.77 12.60
N ALA A 88 0.88 3.87 11.61
CA ALA A 88 -0.31 3.57 10.80
C ALA A 88 -1.37 2.80 11.59
N LEU A 89 -0.96 1.80 12.37
CA LEU A 89 -1.86 0.97 13.19
C LEU A 89 -2.46 1.77 14.36
N GLU A 90 -1.66 2.57 15.05
CA GLU A 90 -2.14 3.46 16.13
C GLU A 90 -3.16 4.48 15.61
N ALA A 91 -2.92 5.03 14.41
CA ALA A 91 -3.85 5.94 13.73
C ALA A 91 -5.06 5.23 13.11
N ARG A 92 -5.07 3.88 13.08
CA ARG A 92 -6.06 3.05 12.38
C ARG A 92 -6.23 3.47 10.91
N ASP A 93 -5.12 3.77 10.25
CA ASP A 93 -5.10 4.25 8.86
C ASP A 93 -4.57 3.16 7.93
N VAL A 94 -5.48 2.45 7.26
CA VAL A 94 -5.15 1.39 6.32
C VAL A 94 -4.37 1.90 5.11
N ASN A 95 -4.59 3.14 4.66
CA ASN A 95 -3.87 3.68 3.50
C ASN A 95 -2.42 4.00 3.87
N ARG A 96 -2.20 4.50 5.09
CA ARG A 96 -0.86 4.67 5.63
C ARG A 96 -0.17 3.32 5.87
N LEU A 97 -0.89 2.29 6.32
CA LEU A 97 -0.33 0.94 6.47
C LEU A 97 0.05 0.34 5.11
N ALA A 98 -0.84 0.45 4.11
CA ALA A 98 -0.62 -0.03 2.75
C ALA A 98 0.59 0.62 2.07
N THR A 99 0.97 1.84 2.48
CA THR A 99 2.18 2.52 2.01
C THR A 99 3.46 1.75 2.36
N HIS A 100 3.42 0.90 3.41
CA HIS A 100 4.55 0.09 3.86
C HIS A 100 4.54 -1.36 3.31
N TYR A 101 3.48 -1.75 2.60
CA TYR A 101 3.32 -3.12 2.07
C TYR A 101 4.07 -3.33 0.74
N HIS A 102 4.62 -4.52 0.53
CA HIS A 102 5.28 -4.88 -0.72
C HIS A 102 4.27 -5.27 -1.81
N TRP A 103 3.92 -4.33 -2.68
CA TRP A 103 2.91 -4.54 -3.74
C TRP A 103 3.47 -5.12 -5.06
N ALA A 104 4.79 -5.21 -5.23
CA ALA A 104 5.37 -5.51 -6.53
C ALA A 104 5.06 -6.95 -6.96
N GLY A 105 4.38 -7.11 -8.09
CA GLY A 105 3.91 -8.41 -8.58
C GLY A 105 2.48 -8.77 -8.15
N THR A 106 1.82 -7.95 -7.33
CA THR A 106 0.44 -8.19 -6.88
C THR A 106 -0.56 -7.80 -7.97
N GLY A 107 -1.32 -8.79 -8.46
CA GLY A 107 -2.41 -8.56 -9.40
C GLY A 107 -3.67 -7.99 -8.73
N ALA A 108 -4.59 -7.40 -9.52
CA ALA A 108 -5.74 -6.66 -8.98
C ALA A 108 -6.65 -7.45 -8.02
N ARG A 109 -6.87 -8.75 -8.26
CA ARG A 109 -7.69 -9.59 -7.35
C ARG A 109 -6.99 -9.81 -6.02
N ALA A 110 -5.71 -10.19 -6.05
CA ALA A 110 -4.91 -10.37 -4.85
C ALA A 110 -4.77 -9.03 -4.09
N GLY A 111 -4.63 -7.91 -4.81
CA GLY A 111 -4.55 -6.59 -4.22
C GLY A 111 -5.79 -6.21 -3.40
N ARG A 112 -7.00 -6.54 -3.89
CA ARG A 112 -8.23 -6.33 -3.12
C ARG A 112 -8.27 -7.17 -1.84
N TYR A 113 -7.97 -8.46 -1.96
CA TYR A 113 -7.88 -9.35 -0.79
C TYR A 113 -6.89 -8.84 0.26
N LEU A 114 -5.70 -8.41 -0.18
CA LEU A 114 -4.69 -7.85 0.72
C LEU A 114 -5.13 -6.54 1.37
N MET A 115 -5.83 -5.66 0.65
CA MET A 115 -6.39 -4.45 1.26
C MET A 115 -7.44 -4.78 2.32
N ASP A 116 -8.30 -5.76 2.08
CA ASP A 116 -9.32 -6.20 3.06
C ASP A 116 -8.63 -6.75 4.34
N GLU A 117 -7.58 -7.56 4.19
CA GLU A 117 -6.78 -8.06 5.30
C GLU A 117 -6.05 -6.94 6.07
N LEU A 118 -5.42 -6.01 5.35
CA LEU A 118 -4.76 -4.85 5.96
C LEU A 118 -5.75 -3.94 6.69
N GLU A 119 -6.97 -3.77 6.18
CA GLU A 119 -8.03 -3.01 6.83
C GLU A 119 -8.50 -3.71 8.12
N ALA A 120 -8.70 -5.02 8.07
CA ALA A 120 -9.04 -5.81 9.25
C ALA A 120 -7.96 -5.72 10.34
N ILE A 121 -6.68 -5.73 9.94
CA ILE A 121 -5.54 -5.53 10.85
C ILE A 121 -5.56 -4.10 11.43
N ALA A 122 -5.66 -3.07 10.59
CA ALA A 122 -5.61 -1.66 11.00
C ALA A 122 -6.78 -1.25 11.91
N ALA A 123 -7.94 -1.90 11.79
CA ALA A 123 -9.11 -1.61 12.60
C ALA A 123 -8.98 -2.02 14.07
N ARG A 124 -8.06 -2.94 14.39
CA ARG A 124 -7.89 -3.50 15.74
C ARG A 124 -6.96 -2.63 16.61
N PRO A 125 -7.24 -2.46 17.91
CA PRO A 125 -6.33 -1.75 18.81
C PRO A 125 -4.97 -2.44 18.89
N LEU A 126 -3.89 -1.66 18.74
CA LEU A 126 -2.52 -2.13 18.85
C LEU A 126 -2.12 -2.25 20.33
N ALA A 127 -1.60 -3.42 20.71
CA ALA A 127 -0.98 -3.64 22.02
C ALA A 127 0.55 -3.52 21.94
N SER A 128 1.17 -4.15 20.93
CA SER A 128 2.60 -4.01 20.67
C SER A 128 2.95 -4.23 19.19
N ALA A 129 4.11 -3.69 18.78
CA ALA A 129 4.72 -3.93 17.48
C ALA A 129 6.24 -4.00 17.67
N GLU A 130 6.84 -5.11 17.22
CA GLU A 130 8.23 -5.46 17.47
C GLU A 130 8.87 -6.09 16.23
N LEU A 131 10.14 -5.78 15.99
CA LEU A 131 10.94 -6.54 15.04
C LEU A 131 11.32 -7.89 15.66
N VAL A 132 11.42 -8.93 14.84
CA VAL A 132 11.83 -10.27 15.26
C VAL A 132 13.12 -10.62 14.53
N TRP A 133 14.14 -10.98 15.31
CA TRP A 133 15.45 -11.40 14.83
C TRP A 133 15.61 -12.91 15.04
N GLU A 134 16.21 -13.58 14.07
CA GLU A 134 16.60 -15.00 14.23
C GLU A 134 17.75 -15.16 15.23
N THR A 135 18.69 -14.21 15.22
CA THR A 135 19.74 -14.08 16.24
C THR A 135 19.76 -12.63 16.71
N PRO A 136 19.48 -12.37 18.00
CA PRO A 136 19.50 -11.03 18.54
C PRO A 136 20.86 -10.34 18.30
N PRO A 137 20.91 -9.03 18.04
CA PRO A 137 22.16 -8.33 17.80
C PRO A 137 23.20 -8.47 18.92
N ALA A 138 22.74 -8.64 20.17
CA ALA A 138 23.60 -8.83 21.33
C ALA A 138 24.34 -10.20 21.35
N GLU A 139 23.86 -11.19 20.59
CA GLU A 139 24.41 -12.56 20.55
C GLU A 139 25.17 -12.85 19.25
N ALA A 140 25.39 -11.83 18.41
CA ALA A 140 26.10 -11.98 17.15
C ALA A 140 27.57 -12.44 17.38
N PRO A 141 28.02 -13.55 16.77
CA PRO A 141 29.37 -14.07 16.99
C PRO A 141 30.47 -13.12 16.47
N GLY A 142 31.51 -12.92 17.27
CA GLY A 142 32.83 -12.47 16.81
C GLY A 142 32.89 -11.10 16.12
N GLY A 143 31.97 -10.18 16.39
CA GLY A 143 31.95 -8.84 15.79
C GLY A 143 31.42 -8.80 14.35
N ALA A 144 30.81 -9.90 13.86
CA ALA A 144 30.07 -9.87 12.61
C ALA A 144 28.84 -8.93 12.75
N PRO A 145 28.47 -8.18 11.68
CA PRO A 145 27.26 -7.36 11.73
C PRO A 145 26.04 -8.28 11.92
N PRO A 146 25.08 -7.87 12.78
CA PRO A 146 23.92 -8.69 13.07
C PRO A 146 23.09 -8.93 11.81
N ALA A 147 22.53 -10.13 11.70
CA ALA A 147 21.55 -10.43 10.66
C ALA A 147 20.37 -9.46 10.79
N PRO A 148 19.81 -8.98 9.68
CA PRO A 148 18.65 -8.11 9.76
C PRO A 148 17.43 -8.88 10.33
N PRO A 149 16.44 -8.18 10.89
CA PRO A 149 15.21 -8.82 11.35
C PRO A 149 14.49 -9.50 10.17
N SER A 150 13.85 -10.63 10.45
CA SER A 150 13.13 -11.41 9.45
C SER A 150 11.64 -11.11 9.45
N ARG A 151 11.08 -10.66 10.58
CA ARG A 151 9.64 -10.36 10.72
C ARG A 151 9.37 -9.09 11.52
N LEU A 152 8.17 -8.55 11.35
CA LEU A 152 7.56 -7.58 12.24
C LEU A 152 6.32 -8.23 12.86
N ARG A 153 6.37 -8.48 14.17
CA ARG A 153 5.28 -9.06 14.94
C ARG A 153 4.44 -7.94 15.55
N ILE A 154 3.12 -8.05 15.40
CA ILE A 154 2.17 -7.20 16.10
C ILE A 154 1.27 -8.04 17.00
N GLU A 155 0.95 -7.48 18.16
CA GLU A 155 -0.05 -7.99 19.08
C GLU A 155 -1.21 -6.99 19.12
N GLN A 156 -2.43 -7.47 18.97
CA GLN A 156 -3.63 -6.65 18.97
C GLN A 156 -4.70 -7.28 19.87
N SER A 157 -5.56 -6.45 20.45
CA SER A 157 -6.72 -6.98 21.16
C SER A 157 -7.77 -7.47 20.16
N GLY A 158 -8.42 -8.59 20.45
CA GLY A 158 -9.60 -9.06 19.73
C GLY A 158 -10.72 -8.02 19.69
N ALA A 159 -11.65 -8.17 18.75
CA ALA A 159 -12.84 -7.33 18.67
C ALA A 159 -13.64 -7.41 19.98
N SER A 160 -14.35 -6.33 20.33
CA SER A 160 -15.16 -6.24 21.54
C SER A 160 -16.11 -7.45 21.66
N GLY A 161 -15.86 -8.31 22.65
CA GLY A 161 -16.63 -9.55 22.88
C GLY A 161 -15.85 -10.85 22.63
N ALA A 162 -14.72 -10.80 21.90
CA ALA A 162 -13.80 -11.91 21.76
C ALA A 162 -12.63 -11.74 22.75
N ALA A 163 -12.63 -12.50 23.83
CA ALA A 163 -11.51 -12.52 24.77
C ALA A 163 -10.32 -13.25 24.12
N GLY A 164 -9.39 -12.51 23.52
CA GLY A 164 -8.16 -13.06 22.97
C GLY A 164 -7.24 -11.99 22.41
N ALA A 165 -5.94 -12.12 22.66
CA ALA A 165 -4.92 -11.39 21.92
C ALA A 165 -4.74 -12.04 20.54
N LEU A 166 -4.67 -11.23 19.50
CA LEU A 166 -4.42 -11.63 18.13
C LEU A 166 -2.99 -11.25 17.76
N ARG A 167 -2.24 -12.24 17.29
CA ARG A 167 -0.88 -12.06 16.77
C ARG A 167 -0.91 -12.06 15.25
N THR A 168 -0.21 -11.11 14.66
CA THR A 168 0.08 -11.11 13.22
C THR A 168 1.59 -10.92 13.03
N GLU A 169 2.20 -11.75 12.18
CA GLU A 169 3.61 -11.61 11.82
C GLU A 169 3.71 -11.27 10.34
N PHE A 170 4.25 -10.09 10.04
CA PHE A 170 4.61 -9.71 8.69
C PHE A 170 6.02 -10.20 8.37
N LEU A 171 6.22 -10.77 7.18
CA LEU A 171 7.55 -10.98 6.63
C LEU A 171 8.17 -9.63 6.26
N LEU A 172 9.49 -9.51 6.43
CA LEU A 172 10.23 -8.34 6.00
C LEU A 172 10.92 -8.56 4.66
N ARG A 173 10.54 -7.75 3.67
CA ARG A 173 11.10 -7.81 2.32
C ARG A 173 12.02 -6.63 2.06
N ARG A 174 13.23 -6.88 1.57
CA ARG A 174 14.05 -5.85 0.90
C ARG A 174 13.72 -5.82 -0.59
N ASN A 175 13.35 -4.65 -1.09
CA ASN A 175 13.13 -4.42 -2.52
C ASN A 175 13.36 -2.95 -2.86
N ALA A 176 14.02 -2.69 -4.00
CA ALA A 176 14.35 -1.35 -4.48
C ALA A 176 15.07 -0.43 -3.45
N GLY A 177 15.90 -1.02 -2.57
CA GLY A 177 16.62 -0.29 -1.53
C GLY A 177 15.78 0.08 -0.29
N CYS A 178 14.53 -0.38 -0.23
CA CYS A 178 13.62 -0.15 0.89
C CYS A 178 13.26 -1.47 1.59
N TRP A 179 12.77 -1.33 2.82
CA TRP A 179 12.13 -2.36 3.61
C TRP A 179 10.62 -2.26 3.49
N TRP A 180 9.96 -3.41 3.41
CA TRP A 180 8.52 -3.55 3.24
C TRP A 180 7.99 -4.66 4.14
N ILE A 181 6.71 -4.58 4.51
CA ILE A 181 5.97 -5.69 5.10
C ILE A 181 5.27 -6.53 4.02
N GLU A 182 5.12 -7.82 4.27
CA GLU A 182 4.40 -8.78 3.43
C GLU A 182 3.64 -9.76 4.34
N LEU A 183 2.49 -10.26 3.87
CA LEU A 183 1.62 -11.21 4.60
C LEU A 183 1.91 -12.64 4.17
#